data_AF-A0AAW2R9W5-F1
#
_entry.id   AF-A0AAW2R9W5-F1
#
_cell.length_a   1.000
_cell.length_b   1.000
_cell.length_c   1.000
_cell.angle_alpha   90.00
_cell.angle_beta   90.00
_cell.angle_gamma   90.00
#
_symmetry.space_group_name_H-M   'P 1'
#
loop_
_entity.id
_entity.type
_entity.pdbx_description
1 polymer ?
#
loop_
_entity_poly.entity_id
_entity_poly.type
_entity_poly.pdbx_seq_one_letter_code
_entity_poly.pdbx_strand_id
1 'polypeptide(L)'
;MALTSFLSFFILVPLLIRGLSAQLSGEQDFYWQNLQKQQQHKLQARTDCRVDRLTAQEPTIRFESEAGFTEFWDRNNQQFECAGVAAVRNVIQPRGLLLPHYNNAPQLLYVVRG
;
A
#
# COMPACT_ATOMS: atom_id res chain seq x y z
N MET A 1 27.75 -23.77 -47.75
CA MET A 1 26.27 -23.61 -47.69
C MET A 1 25.70 -23.78 -46.27
N ALA A 2 26.35 -24.52 -45.35
CA ALA A 2 25.86 -24.65 -43.97
C ALA A 2 26.19 -23.44 -43.06
N LEU A 3 27.37 -22.82 -43.20
CA LEU A 3 27.84 -21.74 -42.31
C LEU A 3 27.00 -20.44 -42.39
N THR A 4 26.51 -20.11 -43.58
CA THR A 4 25.64 -18.94 -43.83
C THR A 4 24.25 -19.12 -43.22
N SER A 5 23.79 -20.38 -43.10
CA SER A 5 22.51 -20.74 -42.47
C SER A 5 22.56 -20.61 -40.95
N PHE A 6 23.70 -20.96 -40.33
CA PHE A 6 23.87 -20.79 -38.88
C PHE A 6 23.92 -19.31 -38.47
N LEU A 7 24.62 -18.47 -39.23
CA LEU A 7 24.70 -17.04 -38.94
C LEU A 7 23.36 -16.32 -39.08
N SER A 8 22.51 -16.72 -40.04
CA SER A 8 21.16 -16.12 -40.17
C SER A 8 20.27 -16.51 -38.98
N PHE A 9 20.35 -17.75 -38.51
CA PHE A 9 19.59 -18.21 -37.35
C PHE A 9 20.01 -17.50 -36.06
N PHE A 10 21.33 -17.31 -35.85
CA PHE A 10 21.85 -16.57 -34.69
C PHE A 10 21.45 -15.09 -34.65
N ILE A 11 21.11 -14.47 -35.78
CA ILE A 11 20.69 -13.07 -35.84
C ILE A 11 19.15 -12.93 -35.80
N LEU A 12 18.42 -13.81 -36.48
CA LEU A 12 16.97 -13.74 -36.58
C LEU A 12 16.26 -14.16 -35.29
N VAL A 13 16.78 -15.19 -34.60
CA VAL A 13 16.20 -15.69 -33.35
C VAL A 13 16.20 -14.64 -32.22
N PRO A 14 17.31 -13.93 -31.90
CA PRO A 14 17.27 -12.89 -30.87
C PRO A 14 16.42 -11.68 -31.28
N LEU A 15 16.27 -11.39 -32.56
CA LEU A 15 15.41 -10.31 -33.05
C LEU A 15 13.92 -10.62 -32.80
N LEU A 16 13.52 -11.87 -33.03
CA LEU A 16 12.17 -12.36 -32.72
C LEU A 16 11.91 -12.43 -31.20
N ILE A 17 12.89 -12.83 -30.40
CA ILE A 17 12.78 -12.86 -28.93
C ILE A 17 12.66 -11.45 -28.34
N ARG A 18 13.37 -10.46 -28.91
CA ARG A 18 13.24 -9.04 -28.50
C ARG A 18 11.89 -8.44 -28.89
N GLY A 19 11.33 -8.82 -30.03
CA GLY A 19 9.97 -8.40 -30.41
C GLY A 19 8.90 -8.92 -29.46
N LEU A 20 9.00 -10.19 -29.04
CA LEU A 20 8.04 -10.83 -28.13
C LEU A 20 8.07 -10.24 -26.70
N SER A 21 9.26 -9.89 -26.22
CA SER A 21 9.43 -9.30 -24.88
C SER A 21 8.98 -7.83 -24.77
N ALA A 22 8.92 -7.10 -25.90
CA ALA A 22 8.40 -5.74 -25.94
C ALA A 22 6.86 -5.67 -25.73
N GLN A 23 6.13 -6.75 -26.04
CA GLN A 23 4.68 -6.80 -25.81
C GLN A 23 4.30 -7.20 -24.38
N LEU A 24 5.09 -8.07 -23.72
CA LEU A 24 4.79 -8.45 -22.33
C LEU A 24 5.11 -7.35 -21.30
N SER A 25 6.06 -6.47 -21.60
CA SER A 25 6.50 -5.41 -20.66
C SER A 25 5.57 -4.19 -20.63
N GLY A 26 4.90 -3.87 -21.74
CA GLY A 26 4.01 -2.70 -21.82
C GLY A 26 2.75 -2.80 -20.96
N GLU A 27 2.17 -3.99 -20.80
CA GLU A 27 0.97 -4.19 -19.97
C GLU A 27 1.28 -4.11 -18.48
N GLN A 28 2.47 -4.58 -18.07
CA GLN A 28 2.87 -4.64 -16.66
C GLN A 28 3.22 -3.24 -16.13
N ASP A 29 3.94 -2.42 -16.89
CA ASP A 29 4.28 -1.04 -16.50
C ASP A 29 3.05 -0.12 -16.45
N PHE A 30 2.10 -0.28 -17.38
CA PHE A 30 0.82 0.45 -17.38
C PHE A 30 -0.05 0.05 -16.17
N TYR A 31 -0.05 -1.22 -15.79
CA TYR A 31 -0.76 -1.70 -14.61
C TYR A 31 -0.22 -1.07 -13.32
N TRP A 32 1.11 -1.01 -13.16
CA TRP A 32 1.75 -0.35 -12.00
C TRP A 32 1.52 1.17 -11.99
N GLN A 33 1.59 1.85 -13.14
CA GLN A 33 1.30 3.29 -13.25
C GLN A 33 -0.15 3.62 -12.90
N ASN A 34 -1.11 2.79 -13.30
CA ASN A 34 -2.52 3.02 -12.98
C ASN A 34 -2.85 2.75 -11.51
N LEU A 35 -2.22 1.76 -10.88
CA LEU A 35 -2.33 1.57 -9.43
C LEU A 35 -1.80 2.80 -8.66
N GLN A 36 -0.65 3.34 -9.06
CA GLN A 36 -0.08 4.54 -8.45
C GLN A 36 -1.04 5.74 -8.59
N LYS A 37 -1.61 5.97 -9.79
CA LYS A 37 -2.58 7.04 -10.01
C LYS A 37 -3.90 6.82 -9.25
N GLN A 38 -4.44 5.61 -9.21
CA GLN A 38 -5.69 5.34 -8.47
C GLN A 38 -5.52 5.45 -6.96
N GLN A 39 -4.37 5.05 -6.40
CA GLN A 39 -4.10 5.22 -4.97
C GLN A 39 -4.05 6.70 -4.57
N GLN A 40 -3.46 7.55 -5.42
CA GLN A 40 -3.35 8.99 -5.17
C GLN A 40 -4.72 9.70 -5.11
N HIS A 41 -5.73 9.20 -5.81
CA HIS A 41 -7.07 9.78 -5.83
C HIS A 41 -8.02 9.23 -4.74
N LYS A 42 -7.71 8.07 -4.12
CA LYS A 42 -8.57 7.45 -3.10
C LYS A 42 -8.15 7.72 -1.65
N LEU A 43 -6.90 8.07 -1.42
CA LEU A 43 -6.45 8.55 -0.12
C LEU A 43 -6.79 10.04 -0.08
N GLN A 44 -7.61 10.46 0.88
CA GLN A 44 -7.91 11.87 1.16
C GLN A 44 -6.67 12.62 1.71
N ALA A 45 -5.46 12.31 1.22
CA ALA A 45 -4.28 13.06 1.51
C ALA A 45 -4.48 14.47 0.95
N ARG A 46 -4.54 15.45 1.84
CA ARG A 46 -4.62 16.85 1.43
C ARG A 46 -3.37 17.16 0.60
N THR A 47 -3.56 17.74 -0.58
CA THR A 47 -2.45 18.09 -1.49
C THR A 47 -1.52 19.14 -0.91
N ASP A 48 -1.96 19.90 0.09
CA ASP A 48 -1.15 20.89 0.82
C ASP A 48 -0.65 20.30 2.16
N CYS A 49 0.49 19.62 2.08
CA CYS A 49 1.19 18.98 3.19
C CYS A 49 2.20 19.93 3.87
N ARG A 50 1.75 21.09 4.37
CA ARG A 50 2.62 22.05 5.09
C ARG A 50 2.70 21.78 6.58
N VAL A 51 3.32 20.67 6.96
CA VAL A 51 3.53 20.35 8.38
C VAL A 51 4.76 21.07 8.90
N ASP A 52 4.56 22.10 9.73
CA ASP A 52 5.67 22.94 10.24
C ASP A 52 6.58 22.19 11.23
N ARG A 53 6.02 21.23 11.98
CA ARG A 53 6.76 20.42 12.96
C ARG A 53 6.17 19.03 13.12
N LEU A 54 7.03 18.02 13.06
CA LEU A 54 6.68 16.64 13.42
C LEU A 54 6.86 16.41 14.93
N THR A 55 5.92 15.68 15.52
CA THR A 55 5.94 15.28 16.93
C THR A 55 5.35 13.89 17.06
N ALA A 56 5.92 13.07 17.94
CA ALA A 56 5.37 11.75 18.25
C ALA A 56 3.95 11.91 18.82
N GLN A 57 2.98 11.31 18.13
CA GLN A 57 1.57 11.38 18.53
C GLN A 57 1.20 10.21 19.43
N GLU A 58 0.50 10.50 20.52
CA GLU A 58 -0.17 9.52 21.37
C GLU A 58 -1.65 9.40 20.97
N PRO A 59 -2.33 8.28 21.34
CA PRO A 59 -3.76 8.19 21.13
C PRO A 59 -4.51 9.27 21.91
N THR A 60 -5.53 9.85 21.29
CA THR A 60 -6.32 10.95 21.87
C THR A 60 -7.64 10.46 22.45
N ILE A 61 -8.14 9.30 22.01
CA ILE A 61 -9.42 8.73 22.45
C ILE A 61 -9.24 7.26 22.78
N ARG A 62 -9.88 6.81 23.86
CA ARG A 62 -9.93 5.42 24.29
C ARG A 62 -11.38 5.00 24.57
N PHE A 63 -11.77 3.84 24.03
CA PHE A 63 -13.06 3.20 24.27
C PHE A 63 -12.85 1.86 24.99
N GLU A 64 -13.52 1.70 26.12
CA GLU A 64 -13.51 0.45 26.89
C GLU A 64 -14.48 -0.56 26.28
N SER A 65 -14.07 -1.83 26.32
CA SER A 65 -14.89 -3.00 25.97
C SER A 65 -14.81 -4.02 27.09
N GLU A 66 -15.73 -5.00 27.11
CA GLU A 66 -15.75 -6.06 28.14
C GLU A 66 -14.40 -6.79 28.29
N ALA A 67 -13.71 -7.06 27.17
CA ALA A 67 -12.48 -7.84 27.14
C ALA A 67 -11.30 -7.06 26.54
N GLY A 68 -11.20 -5.76 26.83
CA GLY A 68 -10.11 -4.93 26.33
C GLY A 68 -10.49 -3.48 26.06
N PHE A 69 -9.74 -2.81 25.20
CA PHE A 69 -10.02 -1.44 24.79
C PHE A 69 -9.49 -1.14 23.39
N THR A 70 -10.05 -0.09 22.78
CA THR A 70 -9.60 0.44 21.49
C THR A 70 -9.20 1.90 21.65
N GLU A 71 -8.01 2.22 21.16
CA GLU A 71 -7.43 3.55 21.16
C GLU A 71 -7.36 4.10 19.73
N PHE A 72 -7.68 5.39 19.59
CA PHE A 72 -7.64 6.12 18.34
C PHE A 72 -6.70 7.31 18.46
N TRP A 73 -5.92 7.53 17.41
CA TRP A 73 -5.20 8.79 17.20
C TRP A 73 -6.13 9.79 16.52
N ASP A 74 -5.90 11.09 16.79
CA ASP A 74 -6.66 12.15 16.14
C ASP A 74 -6.37 12.18 14.64
N ARG A 75 -7.35 11.77 13.84
CA ARG A 75 -7.25 11.74 12.38
C ARG A 75 -7.14 13.14 11.77
N ASN A 76 -7.61 14.16 12.49
CA ASN A 76 -7.56 15.56 12.06
C ASN A 76 -6.22 16.21 12.44
N ASN A 77 -5.30 15.49 13.10
CA ASN A 77 -3.95 15.98 13.27
C ASN A 77 -3.29 16.16 11.90
N GLN A 78 -2.64 17.29 11.70
CA GLN A 78 -2.05 17.66 10.42
C GLN A 78 -1.08 16.62 9.84
N GLN A 79 -0.35 15.88 10.69
CA GLN A 79 0.56 14.81 10.26
C GLN A 79 -0.21 13.62 9.66
N PHE A 80 -1.32 13.25 10.28
CA PHE A 80 -2.19 12.14 9.82
C PHE A 80 -3.02 12.54 8.60
N GLU A 81 -3.57 13.77 8.57
CA GLU A 81 -4.27 14.32 7.40
C GLU A 81 -3.36 14.40 6.17
N CYS A 82 -2.13 14.88 6.34
CA CYS A 82 -1.16 14.94 5.25
C CYS A 82 -0.79 13.55 4.74
N ALA A 83 -0.56 12.59 5.64
CA ALA A 83 -0.27 11.21 5.25
C ALA A 83 -1.50 10.48 4.67
N GLY A 84 -2.71 11.00 4.88
CA GLY A 84 -3.96 10.38 4.46
C GLY A 84 -4.25 9.07 5.18
N VAL A 85 -3.85 8.96 6.46
CA VAL A 85 -3.99 7.72 7.25
C VAL A 85 -4.70 7.97 8.57
N ALA A 86 -5.24 6.90 9.15
CA ALA A 86 -5.76 6.87 10.50
C ALA A 86 -5.09 5.71 11.27
N ALA A 87 -4.73 5.97 12.52
CA ALA A 87 -4.14 4.94 13.40
C ALA A 87 -5.14 4.50 14.47
N VAL A 88 -5.17 3.19 14.72
CA VAL A 88 -6.02 2.54 15.72
C VAL A 88 -5.21 1.44 16.40
N ARG A 89 -5.37 1.29 17.72
CA ARG A 89 -4.75 0.23 18.50
C ARG A 89 -5.82 -0.51 19.29
N ASN A 90 -5.92 -1.80 19.07
CA ASN A 90 -6.78 -2.68 19.85
C ASN A 90 -5.93 -3.44 20.86
N VAL A 91 -6.33 -3.42 22.12
CA VAL A 91 -5.77 -4.26 23.18
C VAL A 91 -6.83 -5.26 23.57
N ILE A 92 -6.58 -6.54 23.28
CA ILE A 92 -7.53 -7.64 23.51
C ILE A 92 -7.00 -8.45 24.69
N GLN A 93 -7.82 -8.63 25.72
CA GLN A 93 -7.48 -9.43 26.89
C GLN A 93 -7.60 -10.93 26.58
N PRO A 94 -7.00 -11.82 27.39
CA PRO A 94 -7.14 -13.27 27.22
C PRO A 94 -8.62 -13.70 27.18
N ARG A 95 -8.96 -14.54 26.19
CA ARG A 95 -10.35 -14.96 25.88
C ARG A 95 -11.27 -13.85 25.38
N GLY A 96 -10.74 -12.68 25.07
CA GLY A 96 -11.47 -11.61 24.38
C GLY A 96 -11.59 -11.85 22.88
N LEU A 97 -12.67 -11.33 22.29
CA LEU A 97 -12.91 -11.36 20.85
C LEU A 97 -13.15 -9.93 20.35
N LEU A 98 -12.29 -9.45 19.45
CA LEU A 98 -12.60 -8.25 18.67
C LEU A 98 -13.68 -8.59 17.66
N LEU A 99 -14.84 -7.94 17.76
CA LEU A 99 -15.99 -8.25 16.92
C LEU A 99 -15.69 -7.96 15.43
N PRO A 100 -16.21 -8.80 14.51
CA PRO A 100 -16.08 -8.57 13.08
C PRO A 100 -16.63 -7.20 12.67
N HIS A 101 -15.86 -6.47 11.89
CA HIS A 101 -16.25 -5.18 11.32
C HIS A 101 -15.57 -4.99 9.95
N TYR A 102 -16.08 -4.04 9.18
CA TYR A 102 -15.48 -3.60 7.93
C TYR A 102 -15.14 -2.12 8.00
N ASN A 103 -14.19 -1.71 7.18
CA ASN A 103 -13.80 -0.31 7.03
C ASN A 103 -13.93 0.11 5.56
N ASN A 104 -14.01 1.42 5.33
CA ASN A 104 -14.11 2.01 4.00
C ASN A 104 -12.74 2.30 3.35
N ALA A 105 -11.64 1.97 4.04
CA ALA A 105 -10.26 2.18 3.60
C ALA A 105 -9.42 0.92 3.84
N PRO A 106 -8.44 0.61 2.99
CA PRO A 106 -7.54 -0.51 3.23
C PRO A 106 -6.78 -0.34 4.55
N GLN A 107 -6.44 -1.44 5.22
CA GLN A 107 -5.72 -1.42 6.48
C GLN A 107 -4.53 -2.39 6.47
N LEU A 108 -3.49 -2.00 7.20
CA LEU A 108 -2.37 -2.87 7.56
C LEU A 108 -2.43 -3.12 9.06
N LEU A 109 -2.38 -4.39 9.47
CA LEU A 109 -2.40 -4.79 10.87
C LEU A 109 -1.02 -5.24 11.31
N TYR A 110 -0.57 -4.75 12.46
CA TYR A 110 0.68 -5.14 13.08
C TYR A 110 0.44 -5.63 14.51
N VAL A 111 0.86 -6.86 14.79
CA VAL A 111 0.73 -7.47 16.12
C VAL A 111 1.95 -7.08 16.96
N VAL A 112 1.76 -6.16 17.90
CA VAL A 112 2.84 -5.63 18.76
C VAL A 112 3.23 -6.65 19.84
N ARG A 113 2.26 -7.35 20.43
CA ARG A 113 2.43 -8.33 21.50
C ARG A 113 1.33 -9.39 21.39
N GLY A 114 1.70 -10.64 21.65
CA GLY A 114 0.79 -11.79 21.79
C GLY A 114 1.04 -12.53 23.11
#